data_AF-A0A4S1ZHV6-F1
#
_entry.id   AF-A0A4S1ZHV6-F1
#
_cell.length_a   1.000
_cell.length_b   1.000
_cell.length_c   1.000
_cell.angle_alpha   90.00
_cell.angle_beta   90.00
_cell.angle_gamma   90.00
#
_symmetry.space_group_name_H-M   'P 1'
#
loop_
_entity.id
_entity.type
_entity.pdbx_description
1 polymer ?
#
loop_
_entity_poly.entity_id
_entity_poly.type
_entity_poly.pdbx_seq_one_letter_code
_entity_poly.pdbx_strand_id
1 'polypeptide(L)'
;MRRFQFTDDEYNKLSTVTGFPAIDLQKLDALGLLANDVAVRMVLEYEYQTQRKMTKALPKLVLQAIANKYGLSPQKVRGFLFHRKQPVYYCSKCRKEISRSEHKKFDGLCENCAIDSIKL
;
A
#
# COMPACT_ATOMS: atom_id res chain seq x y z
N MET A 1 -0.86 9.76 -10.73
CA MET A 1 -2.28 9.69 -10.29
C MET A 1 -2.60 11.04 -9.67
N ARG A 2 -3.75 11.67 -9.98
CA ARG A 2 -4.16 12.89 -9.24
C ARG A 2 -4.30 12.52 -7.75
N ARG A 3 -3.81 13.38 -6.87
CA ARG A 3 -3.90 13.21 -5.40
C ARG A 3 -5.36 13.01 -5.02
N PHE A 4 -5.65 11.96 -4.24
CA PHE A 4 -6.99 11.71 -3.74
C PHE A 4 -7.34 12.81 -2.72
N GLN A 5 -8.50 13.43 -2.88
CA GLN A 5 -8.99 14.45 -1.95
C GLN A 5 -9.90 13.77 -0.94
N PHE A 6 -9.48 13.77 0.33
CA PHE A 6 -10.25 13.14 1.40
C PHE A 6 -11.40 14.05 1.85
N THR A 7 -12.55 13.44 2.08
CA THR A 7 -13.73 14.00 2.73
C THR A 7 -13.68 13.76 4.24
N ASP A 8 -14.55 14.43 5.00
CA ASP A 8 -14.63 14.23 6.46
C ASP A 8 -14.93 12.77 6.86
N ASP A 9 -15.77 12.07 6.10
CA ASP A 9 -16.04 10.63 6.29
C ASP A 9 -14.74 9.82 6.20
N GLU A 10 -13.89 10.13 5.23
CA GLU A 10 -12.64 9.42 5.02
C GLU A 10 -11.58 9.76 6.07
N TYR A 11 -11.51 11.02 6.52
CA TYR A 11 -10.68 11.39 7.67
C TYR A 11 -11.13 10.70 8.97
N ASN A 12 -12.43 10.52 9.18
CA ASN A 12 -12.94 9.76 10.34
C ASN A 12 -12.57 8.28 10.26
N LYS A 13 -12.61 7.68 9.07
CA LYS A 13 -12.11 6.31 8.86
C LYS A 13 -10.61 6.23 9.14
N LEU A 14 -9.82 7.16 8.61
CA LEU A 14 -8.38 7.22 8.89
C LEU A 14 -8.09 7.41 10.37
N SER A 15 -8.88 8.25 11.06
CA SER A 15 -8.77 8.45 12.49
C SER A 15 -8.99 7.15 13.26
N THR A 16 -10.01 6.39 12.86
CA THR A 16 -10.30 5.06 13.46
C THR A 16 -9.17 4.07 13.21
N VAL A 17 -8.57 4.06 12.01
CA VAL A 17 -7.50 3.11 11.65
C VAL A 17 -6.16 3.46 12.30
N THR A 18 -5.84 4.75 12.38
CA THR A 18 -4.51 5.22 12.80
C THR A 18 -4.44 5.62 14.26
N GLY A 19 -5.58 5.89 14.91
CA GLY A 19 -5.66 6.41 16.27
C GLY A 19 -5.38 7.91 16.39
N PHE A 20 -5.01 8.59 15.30
CA PHE A 20 -4.85 10.04 15.29
C PHE A 20 -6.19 10.74 15.14
N PRO A 21 -6.42 11.89 15.81
CA PRO A 21 -7.61 12.70 15.58
C PRO A 21 -7.76 13.12 14.11
N ALA A 22 -8.99 13.10 13.58
CA ALA A 22 -9.28 13.48 12.20
C ALA A 22 -8.75 14.89 11.86
N ILE A 23 -8.84 15.83 12.82
CA ILE A 23 -8.34 17.20 12.66
C ILE A 23 -6.82 17.27 12.43
N ASP A 24 -6.06 16.37 13.05
CA ASP A 24 -4.60 16.35 12.88
C ASP A 24 -4.22 15.71 11.55
N LEU A 25 -4.98 14.69 11.11
CA LEU A 25 -4.83 14.11 9.77
C LEU A 25 -5.15 15.11 8.66
N GLN A 26 -6.18 15.95 8.83
CA GLN A 26 -6.50 17.05 7.91
C GLN A 26 -5.36 18.06 7.81
N LYS A 27 -4.79 18.49 8.96
CA LYS A 27 -3.64 19.39 8.99
C LYS A 27 -2.42 18.79 8.29
N LEU A 28 -2.10 17.52 8.57
CA LEU A 28 -0.99 16.83 7.91
C LEU A 28 -1.19 16.72 6.40
N ASP A 29 -2.42 16.47 5.94
CA ASP A 29 -2.74 16.41 4.52
C ASP A 29 -2.59 17.79 3.84
N ALA A 30 -3.10 18.85 4.49
CA ALA A 30 -2.95 20.24 4.03
C ALA A 30 -1.48 20.68 3.92
N LEU A 31 -0.61 20.18 4.81
CA LEU A 31 0.84 20.40 4.77
C LEU A 31 1.58 19.50 3.77
N GLY A 32 0.89 18.56 3.11
CA GLY A 32 1.52 17.63 2.18
C GLY A 32 2.31 16.50 2.86
N LEU A 33 2.14 16.31 4.17
CA LEU A 33 2.86 15.31 4.97
C LEU A 33 2.14 13.96 5.04
N LEU A 34 0.88 13.91 4.62
CA LEU A 34 0.13 12.66 4.55
C LEU A 34 0.48 11.89 3.25
N ALA A 35 1.02 10.68 3.41
CA ALA A 35 1.29 9.77 2.29
C ALA A 35 -0.04 9.30 1.67
N ASN A 36 -0.46 9.98 0.59
CA ASN A 36 -1.81 9.87 0.02
C ASN A 36 -2.17 8.43 -0.42
N ASP A 37 -1.24 7.70 -1.03
CA ASP A 37 -1.43 6.32 -1.47
C ASP A 37 -1.64 5.36 -0.29
N VAL A 38 -0.89 5.55 0.78
CA VAL A 38 -1.02 4.77 2.02
C VAL A 38 -2.36 5.07 2.70
N ALA A 39 -2.73 6.35 2.79
CA ALA A 39 -3.98 6.78 3.38
C ALA A 39 -5.20 6.26 2.59
N VAL A 40 -5.18 6.35 1.25
CA VAL A 40 -6.24 5.74 0.41
C VAL A 40 -6.36 4.25 0.67
N ARG A 41 -5.23 3.52 0.74
CA ARG A 41 -5.28 2.08 1.05
C ARG A 41 -5.95 1.82 2.40
N MET A 42 -5.59 2.56 3.45
CA MET A 42 -6.17 2.42 4.79
C MET A 42 -7.69 2.66 4.78
N VAL A 43 -8.16 3.69 4.07
CA VAL A 43 -9.61 3.97 3.91
C VAL A 43 -10.32 2.80 3.25
N LEU A 44 -9.79 2.29 2.13
CA LEU A 44 -10.40 1.19 1.39
C LEU A 44 -10.41 -0.10 2.22
N GLU A 45 -9.33 -0.38 2.97
CA GLU A 45 -9.22 -1.53 3.87
C GLU A 45 -10.26 -1.47 4.97
N TYR A 46 -10.42 -0.32 5.63
CA TYR A 46 -11.44 -0.11 6.65
C TYR A 46 -12.83 -0.40 6.12
N GLU A 47 -13.18 0.14 4.96
CA GLU A 47 -14.51 0.01 4.40
C GLU A 47 -14.80 -1.43 3.95
N TYR A 48 -13.82 -2.09 3.34
CA TYR A 48 -13.93 -3.50 3.00
C TYR A 48 -14.15 -4.37 4.24
N GLN A 49 -13.40 -4.15 5.32
CA GLN A 49 -13.55 -4.89 6.58
C GLN A 49 -14.92 -4.63 7.22
N THR A 50 -15.37 -3.39 7.28
CA THR A 50 -16.68 -3.01 7.83
C THR A 50 -17.80 -3.67 7.04
N GLN A 51 -17.77 -3.61 5.71
CA GLN A 51 -18.80 -4.24 4.87
C GLN A 51 -18.77 -5.77 4.98
N ARG A 52 -17.60 -6.39 5.14
CA ARG A 52 -17.46 -7.83 5.38
C ARG A 52 -18.05 -8.27 6.72
N LYS A 53 -18.07 -7.39 7.74
CA LYS A 53 -18.69 -7.65 9.05
C LYS A 53 -20.20 -7.40 9.03
N MET A 54 -20.65 -6.35 8.35
CA MET A 54 -22.05 -5.91 8.35
C MET A 54 -22.92 -6.67 7.35
N THR A 55 -22.34 -7.22 6.28
CA THR A 55 -23.09 -7.84 5.20
C THR A 55 -22.67 -9.29 4.97
N LYS A 56 -23.62 -10.15 4.57
CA LYS A 56 -23.34 -11.49 4.02
C LYS A 56 -23.01 -11.44 2.52
N ALA A 57 -22.73 -10.25 1.98
CA ALA A 57 -22.48 -10.07 0.55
C ALA A 57 -21.21 -10.79 0.10
N LEU A 58 -21.24 -11.29 -1.14
CA LEU A 58 -20.05 -11.90 -1.74
C LEU A 58 -18.92 -10.86 -1.83
N PRO A 59 -17.66 -11.22 -1.54
CA PRO A 59 -16.51 -10.30 -1.60
C PRO A 59 -16.42 -9.49 -2.90
N LYS A 60 -16.75 -10.10 -4.04
CA LYS A 60 -16.75 -9.44 -5.35
C LYS A 60 -17.73 -8.26 -5.43
N LEU A 61 -18.89 -8.36 -4.77
CA LEU A 61 -19.91 -7.30 -4.75
C LEU A 61 -19.47 -6.13 -3.86
N VAL A 62 -18.84 -6.44 -2.72
CA VAL A 62 -18.25 -5.42 -1.84
C VAL A 62 -17.15 -4.65 -2.59
N LEU A 63 -16.26 -5.35 -3.29
CA LEU A 63 -15.21 -4.72 -4.10
C LEU A 63 -15.79 -3.82 -5.19
N GLN A 64 -16.86 -4.27 -5.87
CA GLN A 64 -17.53 -3.47 -6.89
C GLN A 64 -18.20 -2.22 -6.29
N ALA A 65 -18.85 -2.34 -5.13
CA ALA A 65 -19.48 -1.22 -4.45
C ALA A 65 -18.45 -0.16 -4.03
N ILE A 66 -17.32 -0.59 -3.47
CA ILE A 66 -16.19 0.30 -3.13
C ILE A 66 -15.64 0.95 -4.40
N ALA A 67 -15.40 0.19 -5.46
CA ALA A 67 -14.92 0.70 -6.75
C ALA A 67 -15.85 1.81 -7.29
N ASN A 68 -17.16 1.57 -7.26
CA ASN A 68 -18.16 2.54 -7.68
C ASN A 68 -18.16 3.80 -6.81
N LYS A 69 -18.08 3.67 -5.48
CA LYS A 69 -18.06 4.80 -4.54
C LYS A 69 -16.89 5.76 -4.80
N TYR A 70 -15.71 5.23 -5.11
CA TYR A 70 -14.50 6.02 -5.31
C TYR A 70 -14.14 6.29 -6.77
N GLY A 71 -15.00 5.90 -7.72
CA GLY A 71 -14.70 6.04 -9.16
C GLY A 71 -13.43 5.30 -9.60
N LEU A 72 -13.11 4.17 -8.95
CA LEU A 72 -11.95 3.34 -9.25
C LEU A 72 -12.37 2.09 -10.03
N SER A 73 -11.43 1.45 -10.73
CA SER A 73 -11.69 0.12 -11.28
C SER A 73 -11.64 -0.95 -10.19
N PRO A 74 -12.42 -2.04 -10.30
CA PRO A 74 -12.35 -3.15 -9.35
C PRO A 74 -10.95 -3.76 -9.25
N GLN A 75 -10.18 -3.81 -10.36
CA GLN A 75 -8.80 -4.28 -10.33
C GLN A 75 -7.92 -3.38 -9.45
N LYS A 76 -8.13 -2.06 -9.51
CA LYS A 76 -7.35 -1.10 -8.73
C LYS A 76 -7.65 -1.18 -7.24
N VAL A 77 -8.92 -1.33 -6.88
CA VAL A 77 -9.33 -1.60 -5.47
C VAL A 77 -8.73 -2.91 -4.98
N ARG A 78 -8.77 -3.98 -5.81
CA ARG A 78 -8.07 -5.23 -5.50
C ARG A 78 -6.57 -5.04 -5.29
N GLY A 79 -5.95 -4.20 -6.12
CA GLY A 79 -4.57 -3.78 -6.00
C GLY A 79 -4.30 -3.20 -4.62
N PHE A 80 -5.08 -2.20 -4.20
CA PHE A 80 -4.92 -1.60 -2.88
C PHE A 80 -5.11 -2.60 -1.73
N LEU A 81 -6.15 -3.44 -1.78
CA LEU A 81 -6.50 -4.33 -0.67
C LEU A 81 -5.63 -5.58 -0.55
N PHE A 82 -5.16 -6.12 -1.67
CA PHE A 82 -4.54 -7.45 -1.70
C PHE A 82 -3.13 -7.46 -2.28
N HIS A 83 -2.59 -6.35 -2.83
CA HIS A 83 -1.16 -6.34 -3.12
C HIS A 83 -0.38 -6.37 -1.82
N ARG A 84 0.30 -7.49 -1.59
CA ARG A 84 1.41 -7.54 -0.64
C ARG A 84 2.51 -6.63 -1.17
N LYS A 85 3.08 -5.79 -0.30
CA LYS A 85 4.32 -5.07 -0.62
C LYS A 85 5.33 -6.13 -1.09
N GLN A 86 5.89 -5.94 -2.28
CA GLN A 86 7.01 -6.77 -2.72
C GLN A 86 8.13 -6.58 -1.70
N PRO A 87 8.73 -7.65 -1.17
CA PRO A 87 9.90 -7.52 -0.34
C PRO A 87 10.98 -6.76 -1.12
N VAL A 88 11.55 -5.75 -0.46
CA VAL A 88 12.73 -5.04 -0.96
C VAL A 88 13.94 -5.86 -0.55
N TYR A 89 14.79 -6.21 -1.51
CA TYR A 89 16.01 -6.96 -1.25
C TYR A 89 17.21 -6.04 -1.32
N TYR A 90 18.22 -6.29 -0.50
CA TYR A 90 19.45 -5.53 -0.50
C TYR A 90 20.63 -6.47 -0.64
N CYS A 91 21.67 -6.02 -1.34
CA CYS A 91 22.95 -6.69 -1.39
C CYS A 91 23.53 -6.81 0.02
N SER A 92 23.92 -8.02 0.41
CA SER A 92 24.51 -8.31 1.73
C SER A 92 25.86 -7.60 1.94
N LYS A 93 26.61 -7.33 0.86
CA LYS A 93 27.92 -6.65 0.89
C LYS A 93 27.82 -5.12 0.81
N CYS A 94 27.16 -4.58 -0.21
CA CYS A 94 27.17 -3.13 -0.50
C CYS A 94 25.88 -2.40 -0.14
N ARG A 95 24.86 -3.09 0.40
CA ARG A 95 23.56 -2.53 0.81
C ARG A 95 22.76 -1.83 -0.29
N LYS A 96 23.19 -1.95 -1.56
CA LYS A 96 22.41 -1.52 -2.72
C LYS A 96 21.12 -2.32 -2.81
N GLU A 97 20.00 -1.67 -3.12
CA GLU A 97 18.75 -2.36 -3.45
C GLU A 97 18.96 -3.26 -4.68
N ILE A 98 18.49 -4.51 -4.60
CA ILE A 98 18.61 -5.52 -5.64
C ILE A 98 17.25 -6.16 -5.94
N SER A 99 17.13 -6.70 -7.15
CA SER A 99 15.95 -7.46 -7.54
C SER A 99 15.84 -8.79 -6.77
N ARG A 100 14.62 -9.33 -6.67
CA ARG A 100 14.40 -10.69 -6.16
C ARG A 100 15.23 -11.73 -6.92
N SER A 101 15.40 -11.53 -8.24
CA SER A 101 16.22 -12.39 -9.10
C SER A 101 17.68 -12.37 -8.70
N GLU A 102 18.28 -11.20 -8.50
CA GLU A 102 19.66 -11.07 -8.04
C GLU A 102 19.84 -11.69 -6.66
N HIS A 103 18.97 -11.34 -5.71
CA HIS A 103 19.02 -11.88 -4.35
C HIS A 103 18.97 -13.42 -4.34
N LYS A 104 18.21 -14.04 -5.25
CA LYS A 104 18.14 -15.51 -5.35
C LYS A 104 19.31 -16.12 -6.12
N LYS A 105 19.76 -15.50 -7.21
CA LYS A 105 20.80 -16.04 -8.10
C LYS A 105 22.20 -15.91 -7.51
N PHE A 106 22.46 -14.80 -6.83
CA PHE A 106 23.78 -14.43 -6.34
C PHE A 106 23.86 -14.52 -4.80
N ASP A 107 23.01 -15.34 -4.19
CA ASP A 107 22.95 -15.60 -2.75
C ASP A 107 22.98 -14.31 -1.89
N GLY A 108 22.09 -13.38 -2.25
CA GLY A 108 21.97 -12.09 -1.58
C GLY A 108 22.99 -11.03 -2.01
N LEU A 109 23.84 -11.26 -3.01
CA LEU A 109 24.73 -10.26 -3.58
C LEU A 109 24.10 -9.55 -4.80
N CYS A 110 24.57 -8.33 -5.08
CA CYS A 110 24.38 -7.73 -6.40
C CYS A 110 25.39 -8.31 -7.39
N GLU A 111 25.13 -8.12 -8.69
CA GLU A 111 25.99 -8.61 -9.76
C GLU A 111 27.48 -8.22 -9.58
N ASN A 112 27.77 -6.94 -9.31
CA ASN A 112 29.15 -6.47 -9.09
C ASN A 112 29.83 -7.18 -7.91
N CYS A 113 29.13 -7.31 -6.78
CA CYS A 113 29.70 -7.98 -5.61
C CYS A 113 29.86 -9.49 -5.81
N ALA A 114 29.03 -10.10 -6.66
CA ALA A 114 29.19 -11.50 -7.06
C ALA A 114 30.43 -11.67 -7.94
N ILE A 115 30.65 -10.77 -8.90
CA ILE A 115 31.85 -10.75 -9.76
C ILE A 115 33.13 -10.63 -8.92
N ASP A 116 33.16 -9.71 -7.96
CA ASP A 116 34.30 -9.55 -7.03
C ASP A 116 34.65 -10.83 -6.26
N SER A 117 33.69 -11.74 -6.10
CA SER A 117 33.84 -12.96 -5.32
C SER A 117 34.39 -14.12 -6.15
N ILE A 118 34.48 -13.97 -7.49
CA ILE A 118 35.01 -14.98 -8.39
C ILE A 118 36.54 -14.93 -8.32
N LYS A 119 37.17 -16.01 -7.87
CA LYS A 119 38.61 -16.20 -7.97
C LYS A 119 38.94 -16.93 -9.28
N LEU A 120 39.82 -16.33 -10.07
CA LEU A 120 40.44 -16.92 -11.26
C LEU A 120 41.88 -17.31 -10.93
#